data_AF-A0A8U1BZQ1-F1
#
_entry.id   AF-A0A8U1BZQ1-F1
#
_cell.length_a   1.000
_cell.length_b   1.000
_cell.length_c   1.000
_cell.angle_alpha   90.00
_cell.angle_beta   90.00
_cell.angle_gamma   90.00
#
_symmetry.space_group_name_H-M   'P 1'
#
loop_
_entity.id
_entity.type
_entity.pdbx_description
1 polymer ?
#
loop_
_entity_poly.entity_id
_entity_poly.type
_entity_poly.pdbx_seq_one_letter_code
_entity_poly.pdbx_strand_id
1 'polypeptide(L)'
;MDEKSTNQHRLYIALVMVLLFGVIVLQYVCPSSDCQLLHIGSLSSRSGGNAIGSRGEVNDIGLSGKDPYVAEDGALARFVPRFNFTTSDLSRLVDFNIKGDDVIVFLHIQKTGGTTFGRHLVRNIKLERPCECHAGQKKCTCYRPGKRETWLFSRFSTGWSCGLHADWTELTNCVPSLMNMREPPKKPTVPSRNYYYITILRDPVWRYLSEWRHVQRGATWKASLHVCDGRSPTLAELPSCYPGDDWSGCSLKDFMDCPYNLANNRQVRMLADLSLVGCYNDSAMSEDERWAVLLESAKRNLRGMAFFGLTEYQRKTQYLFEKTFRLAFIAPFTQLNGTRASSVEVAPETQQRIRQLNQWDVKLYEYARDLFLQRFQVARQQERRQAREKRQQERRRLRGRLGSTRLGIRWPVAMWPSDKPQWTETQAGEAITTHLRPPSPEMKQEREGGAAVEAEVQLPEWWDLEENSTMEDYMDNVEQWR
;
A
#
# COMPACT_ATOMS: atom_id res chain seq x y z
N MET A 1 -34.01 69.43 -19.01
CA MET A 1 -34.11 68.16 -18.29
C MET A 1 -34.58 67.08 -19.26
N ASP A 2 -33.93 65.92 -19.45
CA ASP A 2 -32.54 65.53 -19.16
C ASP A 2 -32.08 64.37 -20.08
N GLU A 3 -32.02 64.62 -21.38
CA GLU A 3 -31.78 63.58 -22.40
C GLU A 3 -30.42 62.85 -22.25
N LYS A 4 -29.39 63.52 -21.70
CA LYS A 4 -28.12 62.87 -21.32
C LYS A 4 -28.31 61.79 -20.24
N SER A 5 -29.21 62.01 -19.28
CA SER A 5 -29.45 61.08 -18.18
C SER A 5 -30.00 59.73 -18.69
N THR A 6 -30.95 59.78 -19.63
CA THR A 6 -31.62 58.58 -20.17
C THR A 6 -30.65 57.59 -20.81
N ASN A 7 -29.67 58.08 -21.59
CA ASN A 7 -28.65 57.21 -22.19
C ASN A 7 -27.63 56.70 -21.17
N GLN A 8 -27.29 57.50 -20.15
CA GLN A 8 -26.38 57.09 -19.09
C GLN A 8 -27.00 55.99 -18.21
N HIS A 9 -28.29 56.08 -17.88
CA HIS A 9 -29.04 55.00 -17.22
C HIS A 9 -29.11 53.72 -18.06
N ARG A 10 -29.34 53.82 -19.38
CA ARG A 10 -29.32 52.66 -20.28
C ARG A 10 -27.95 51.96 -20.32
N LEU A 11 -26.86 52.73 -20.32
CA LEU A 11 -25.50 52.18 -20.26
C LEU A 11 -25.23 51.45 -18.93
N TYR A 12 -25.66 52.03 -17.80
CA TYR A 12 -25.55 51.37 -16.49
C TYR A 12 -26.37 50.08 -16.42
N ILE A 13 -27.60 50.06 -16.94
CA ILE A 13 -28.43 48.84 -16.99
C ILE A 13 -27.74 47.75 -17.83
N ALA A 14 -27.17 48.10 -18.99
CA ALA A 14 -26.43 47.15 -19.82
C ALA A 14 -25.20 46.57 -19.09
N LEU A 15 -24.41 47.42 -18.41
CA LEU A 15 -23.25 46.98 -17.61
C LEU A 15 -23.65 46.07 -16.45
N VAL A 16 -24.74 46.38 -15.73
CA VAL A 16 -25.27 45.53 -14.64
C VAL A 16 -25.74 44.17 -15.18
N MET A 17 -26.42 44.14 -16.34
CA MET A 17 -26.85 42.88 -16.95
C MET A 17 -25.67 42.01 -17.41
N VAL A 18 -24.60 42.61 -17.96
CA VAL A 18 -23.36 41.89 -18.31
C VAL A 18 -22.66 41.35 -17.07
N LEU A 19 -22.59 42.12 -15.97
CA LEU A 19 -22.04 41.65 -14.69
C LEU A 19 -22.85 40.49 -14.10
N LEU A 20 -24.18 40.60 -14.07
CA LEU A 20 -25.06 39.52 -13.58
C LEU A 20 -24.92 38.25 -14.42
N PHE A 21 -24.89 38.36 -15.75
CA PHE A 21 -24.64 37.21 -16.64
C PHE A 21 -23.26 36.60 -16.39
N GLY A 22 -22.22 37.44 -16.23
CA GLY A 22 -20.87 36.99 -15.86
C GLY A 22 -20.85 36.21 -14.54
N VAL A 23 -21.53 36.68 -13.50
CA VAL A 23 -21.65 35.98 -12.21
C VAL A 23 -22.40 34.65 -12.34
N ILE A 24 -23.49 34.60 -13.09
CA ILE A 24 -24.26 33.36 -13.33
C ILE A 24 -23.39 32.33 -14.06
N VAL A 25 -22.65 32.74 -15.09
CA VAL A 25 -21.70 31.86 -15.80
C VAL A 25 -20.59 31.40 -14.86
N LEU A 26 -20.05 32.29 -14.02
CA LEU A 26 -19.00 31.94 -13.05
C LEU A 26 -19.50 30.91 -12.02
N GLN A 27 -20.73 31.05 -11.52
CA GLN A 27 -21.37 30.10 -10.61
C GLN A 27 -21.64 28.74 -11.27
N TYR A 28 -21.97 28.72 -12.57
CA TYR A 28 -22.22 27.48 -13.30
C TYR A 28 -20.92 26.73 -13.67
N VAL A 29 -19.81 27.46 -13.86
CA VAL A 29 -18.49 26.90 -14.21
C VAL A 29 -17.65 26.56 -12.97
N CYS A 30 -17.73 27.36 -11.90
CA CYS A 30 -17.07 27.15 -10.61
C CYS A 30 -18.09 27.17 -9.45
N PRO A 31 -18.88 26.09 -9.26
CA PRO A 31 -19.89 25.97 -8.19
C PRO A 31 -19.29 25.70 -6.79
N SER A 32 -18.00 25.93 -6.58
CA SER A 32 -17.30 25.76 -5.30
C SER A 32 -16.06 26.65 -5.21
N SER A 33 -15.57 26.92 -4.00
CA SER A 33 -14.69 28.05 -3.69
C SER A 33 -13.25 28.00 -4.22
N ASP A 34 -12.77 26.87 -4.75
CA ASP A 34 -11.37 26.69 -5.18
C ASP A 34 -11.13 26.97 -6.68
N CYS A 35 -11.62 28.12 -7.16
CA CYS A 35 -11.50 28.52 -8.56
C CYS A 35 -10.19 29.30 -8.82
N GLN A 36 -9.13 28.62 -9.27
CA GLN A 36 -7.75 29.17 -9.39
C GLN A 36 -7.57 30.35 -10.39
N LEU A 37 -8.63 30.77 -11.10
CA LEU A 37 -8.54 31.75 -12.19
C LEU A 37 -8.23 33.19 -11.75
N LEU A 38 -8.40 33.52 -10.46
CA LEU A 38 -8.19 34.87 -9.92
C LEU A 38 -6.74 35.20 -9.53
N HIS A 39 -5.79 34.28 -9.67
CA HIS A 39 -4.45 34.46 -9.10
C HIS A 39 -3.47 35.29 -9.96
N ILE A 40 -3.86 35.71 -11.17
CA ILE A 40 -3.04 36.47 -12.12
C ILE A 40 -3.25 37.99 -11.90
N GLY A 41 -2.96 38.48 -10.69
CA GLY A 41 -3.37 39.83 -10.27
C GLY A 41 -2.50 40.56 -9.23
N SER A 42 -1.33 40.03 -8.83
CA SER A 42 -0.47 40.71 -7.86
C SER A 42 1.02 40.63 -8.22
N LEU A 43 1.51 41.71 -8.85
CA LEU A 43 2.92 41.88 -9.21
C LEU A 43 3.31 43.38 -9.22
N SER A 44 3.10 44.08 -8.10
CA SER A 44 3.65 45.43 -7.86
C SER A 44 3.61 45.87 -6.39
N SER A 45 4.72 45.68 -5.66
CA SER A 45 5.34 46.73 -4.83
C SER A 45 6.54 46.16 -4.04
N ARG A 46 7.63 46.95 -3.98
CA ARG A 46 8.75 46.76 -3.05
C ARG A 46 8.70 47.90 -2.04
N SER A 47 8.58 47.59 -0.76
CA SER A 47 9.13 48.42 0.32
C SER A 47 9.44 47.55 1.54
N GLY A 48 10.34 48.01 2.41
CA GLY A 48 10.93 47.19 3.47
C GLY A 48 10.18 47.24 4.80
N GLY A 49 10.37 46.18 5.60
CA GLY A 49 9.93 46.11 7.00
C GLY A 49 10.38 44.79 7.63
N ASN A 50 11.17 44.85 8.70
CA ASN A 50 11.61 43.65 9.42
C ASN A 50 10.48 43.12 10.33
N ALA A 51 10.08 41.87 10.14
CA ALA A 51 9.21 41.15 11.07
C ALA A 51 9.59 39.66 11.13
N ILE A 52 9.41 39.06 12.31
CA ILE A 52 9.86 37.70 12.64
C ILE A 52 9.06 36.66 11.84
N GLY A 53 9.77 35.82 11.08
CA GLY A 53 9.15 34.87 10.15
C GLY A 53 8.72 33.56 10.79
N SER A 54 7.43 33.42 11.12
CA SER A 54 6.79 32.10 11.19
C SER A 54 6.28 31.72 9.80
N ARG A 55 6.71 30.56 9.29
CA ARG A 55 6.19 29.89 8.08
C ARG A 55 5.97 28.42 8.46
N GLY A 56 4.82 27.80 8.23
CA GLY A 56 3.75 28.16 7.30
C GLY A 56 4.01 27.47 5.96
N GLU A 57 3.73 26.16 5.91
CA GLU A 57 3.96 25.34 4.72
C GLU A 57 2.99 25.72 3.59
N VAL A 58 3.55 26.22 2.49
CA VAL A 58 2.87 26.31 1.20
C VAL A 58 3.20 25.02 0.43
N ASN A 59 2.17 24.37 -0.12
CA ASN A 59 2.33 23.15 -0.91
C ASN A 59 2.96 23.47 -2.28
N ASP A 60 4.28 23.30 -2.39
CA ASP A 60 4.98 23.34 -3.67
C ASP A 60 4.99 21.94 -4.32
N ILE A 61 4.20 21.77 -5.38
CA ILE A 61 4.01 20.48 -6.08
C ILE A 61 4.97 20.41 -7.27
N GLY A 62 6.26 20.25 -6.98
CA GLY A 62 7.27 20.02 -8.01
C GLY A 62 8.70 19.87 -7.47
N LEU A 63 9.47 18.97 -8.09
CA LEU A 63 10.94 19.00 -8.14
C LEU A 63 11.74 19.05 -6.81
N SER A 64 11.15 18.66 -5.68
CA SER A 64 11.90 18.28 -4.47
C SER A 64 11.77 16.78 -4.20
N GLY A 65 12.89 16.10 -3.91
CA GLY A 65 12.96 14.66 -3.65
C GLY A 65 12.40 14.20 -2.29
N LYS A 66 11.30 14.80 -1.85
CA LYS A 66 10.54 14.37 -0.67
C LYS A 66 9.75 13.10 -1.00
N ASP A 67 9.75 12.14 -0.08
CA ASP A 67 9.07 10.86 -0.22
C ASP A 67 7.54 11.04 -0.02
N PRO A 68 6.70 10.66 -1.00
CA PRO A 68 5.26 10.94 -0.99
C PRO A 68 4.47 10.10 0.03
N TYR A 69 5.14 9.22 0.78
CA TYR A 69 4.55 8.40 1.84
C TYR A 69 5.02 8.78 3.26
N VAL A 70 5.79 9.85 3.43
CA VAL A 70 6.24 10.33 4.77
C VAL A 70 5.07 10.64 5.70
N ALA A 71 3.99 11.24 5.19
CA ALA A 71 2.78 11.50 5.99
C ALA A 71 2.12 10.21 6.53
N GLU A 72 2.33 9.07 5.88
CA GLU A 72 1.78 7.78 6.31
C GLU A 72 2.58 7.13 7.45
N ASP A 73 3.83 7.55 7.66
CA ASP A 73 4.73 6.99 8.69
C ASP A 73 4.33 7.44 10.11
N GLY A 74 3.87 8.69 10.29
CA GLY A 74 3.46 9.20 11.60
C GLY A 74 2.32 8.40 12.24
N ALA A 75 1.44 7.82 11.42
CA ALA A 75 0.38 6.92 11.87
C ALA A 75 0.89 5.54 12.35
N LEU A 76 2.15 5.18 12.10
CA LEU A 76 2.74 3.92 12.55
C LEU A 76 3.36 3.98 13.96
N ALA A 77 3.72 5.17 14.43
CA ALA A 77 4.35 5.36 15.75
C ALA A 77 3.43 5.00 16.93
N ARG A 78 2.13 4.76 16.68
CA ARG A 78 1.13 4.34 17.67
C ARG A 78 0.54 2.95 17.38
N PHE A 79 1.05 2.23 16.38
CA PHE A 79 0.57 0.90 16.05
C PHE A 79 1.38 -0.15 16.80
N VAL A 80 0.70 -0.87 17.71
CA VAL A 80 1.26 -2.00 18.45
C VAL A 80 0.81 -3.31 17.78
N PRO A 81 1.75 -4.13 17.27
CA PRO A 81 1.48 -5.47 16.76
C PRO A 81 0.70 -6.34 17.75
N ARG A 82 -0.30 -7.08 17.27
CA ARG A 82 -1.06 -8.08 18.06
C ARG A 82 -0.69 -9.52 17.77
N PHE A 83 -0.28 -9.82 16.54
CA PHE A 83 0.08 -11.18 16.12
C PHE A 83 1.56 -11.22 15.71
N ASN A 84 2.26 -12.28 16.11
CA ASN A 84 3.63 -12.52 15.65
C ASN A 84 3.59 -13.14 14.24
N PHE A 85 4.06 -12.40 13.22
CA PHE A 85 4.14 -12.85 11.83
C PHE A 85 5.59 -13.08 11.43
N THR A 86 5.85 -14.13 10.65
CA THR A 86 7.20 -14.43 10.18
C THR A 86 7.68 -13.38 9.16
N THR A 87 9.00 -13.29 8.96
CA THR A 87 9.57 -12.52 7.84
C THR A 87 9.01 -12.98 6.48
N SER A 88 8.68 -14.27 6.34
CA SER A 88 8.01 -14.83 5.16
C SER A 88 6.51 -14.55 5.06
N ASP A 89 5.87 -14.01 6.10
CA ASP A 89 4.50 -13.48 6.05
C ASP A 89 4.48 -11.96 5.80
N LEU A 90 5.47 -11.23 6.30
CA LEU A 90 5.60 -9.78 6.15
C LEU A 90 6.27 -9.35 4.84
N SER A 91 7.22 -10.13 4.32
CA SER A 91 7.83 -9.88 3.02
C SER A 91 6.92 -10.36 1.89
N ARG A 92 6.34 -9.43 1.12
CA ARG A 92 5.63 -9.71 -0.14
C ARG A 92 6.31 -8.95 -1.27
N LEU A 93 7.14 -9.65 -2.02
CA LEU A 93 7.79 -9.16 -3.23
C LEU A 93 7.58 -10.21 -4.33
N VAL A 94 7.01 -9.78 -5.46
CA VAL A 94 6.69 -10.61 -6.61
C VAL A 94 7.47 -10.10 -7.81
N ASP A 95 8.19 -10.99 -8.50
CA ASP A 95 8.90 -10.67 -9.73
C ASP A 95 7.93 -10.68 -10.92
N PHE A 96 6.94 -9.79 -10.90
CA PHE A 96 5.78 -9.85 -11.78
C PHE A 96 6.13 -9.56 -13.24
N ASN A 97 6.18 -10.62 -14.04
CA ASN A 97 6.54 -10.54 -15.45
C ASN A 97 5.29 -10.40 -16.33
N ILE A 98 4.85 -9.15 -16.52
CA ILE A 98 3.71 -8.82 -17.39
C ILE A 98 3.87 -9.30 -18.84
N LYS A 99 5.10 -9.46 -19.35
CA LYS A 99 5.40 -9.94 -20.71
C LYS A 99 5.46 -11.46 -20.82
N GLY A 100 5.80 -12.14 -19.73
CA GLY A 100 5.70 -13.59 -19.57
C GLY A 100 4.24 -14.03 -19.42
N ASP A 101 3.97 -14.95 -18.49
CA ASP A 101 2.70 -15.66 -18.41
C ASP A 101 1.95 -15.47 -17.08
N ASP A 102 2.50 -14.63 -16.20
CA ASP A 102 1.93 -14.23 -14.90
C ASP A 102 0.56 -13.55 -15.01
N VAL A 103 -0.34 -13.81 -14.07
CA VAL A 103 -1.71 -13.26 -14.03
C VAL A 103 -2.05 -12.75 -12.63
N ILE A 104 -2.44 -11.48 -12.50
CA ILE A 104 -3.04 -10.95 -11.27
C ILE A 104 -4.52 -11.30 -11.24
N VAL A 105 -5.01 -11.87 -10.13
CA VAL A 105 -6.41 -12.32 -9.96
C VAL A 105 -7.08 -11.53 -8.85
N PHE A 106 -8.00 -10.62 -9.19
CA PHE A 106 -8.67 -9.76 -8.21
C PHE A 106 -9.99 -10.34 -7.72
N LEU A 107 -9.97 -10.94 -6.52
CA LEU A 107 -11.13 -11.38 -5.75
C LEU A 107 -11.83 -10.14 -5.15
N HIS A 108 -12.98 -9.79 -5.72
CA HIS A 108 -13.73 -8.57 -5.37
C HIS A 108 -14.91 -8.90 -4.45
N ILE A 109 -14.69 -8.84 -3.14
CA ILE A 109 -15.76 -8.99 -2.14
C ILE A 109 -16.74 -7.82 -2.23
N GLN A 110 -18.03 -8.06 -1.99
CA GLN A 110 -19.04 -7.00 -1.99
C GLN A 110 -18.69 -5.91 -0.96
N LYS A 111 -18.78 -4.65 -1.42
CA LYS A 111 -18.71 -3.41 -0.62
C LYS A 111 -17.37 -3.02 0.02
N THR A 112 -16.30 -3.79 -0.19
CA THR A 112 -14.94 -3.47 0.29
C THR A 112 -14.18 -2.47 -0.60
N GLY A 113 -14.87 -1.44 -1.11
CA GLY A 113 -14.26 -0.43 -2.00
C GLY A 113 -13.77 -0.95 -3.38
N GLY A 114 -13.85 -2.26 -3.66
CA GLY A 114 -13.24 -2.90 -4.83
C GLY A 114 -13.67 -2.40 -6.22
N THR A 115 -14.77 -1.66 -6.32
CA THR A 115 -15.15 -0.93 -7.55
C THR A 115 -14.23 0.28 -7.83
N THR A 116 -13.64 0.89 -6.80
CA THR A 116 -12.62 1.95 -6.95
C THR A 116 -11.26 1.31 -7.23
N PHE A 117 -10.83 0.36 -6.39
CA PHE A 117 -9.54 -0.35 -6.58
C PHE A 117 -9.46 -1.02 -7.96
N GLY A 118 -10.50 -1.74 -8.38
CA GLY A 118 -10.55 -2.37 -9.69
C GLY A 118 -10.44 -1.38 -10.86
N ARG A 119 -10.89 -0.12 -10.71
CA ARG A 119 -10.65 0.93 -11.72
C ARG A 119 -9.19 1.35 -11.73
N HIS A 120 -8.54 1.48 -10.58
CA HIS A 120 -7.11 1.80 -10.53
C HIS A 120 -6.29 0.71 -11.26
N LEU A 121 -6.63 -0.57 -11.10
CA LEU A 121 -5.96 -1.67 -11.82
C LEU A 121 -6.04 -1.54 -13.36
N VAL A 122 -7.18 -1.09 -13.91
CA VAL A 122 -7.39 -1.01 -15.38
C VAL A 122 -7.16 0.37 -16.01
N ARG A 123 -7.01 1.44 -15.22
CA ARG A 123 -6.87 2.83 -15.74
C ARG A 123 -5.76 3.65 -15.10
N ASN A 124 -5.18 3.22 -13.98
CA ASN A 124 -4.25 4.04 -13.19
C ASN A 124 -2.86 3.43 -13.03
N ILE A 125 -2.59 2.20 -13.49
CA ILE A 125 -1.22 1.64 -13.47
C ILE A 125 -0.43 2.21 -14.65
N LYS A 126 0.81 2.65 -14.40
CA LYS A 126 1.76 3.05 -15.44
C LYS A 126 2.31 1.79 -16.13
N LEU A 127 1.87 1.54 -17.36
CA LEU A 127 2.22 0.36 -18.16
C LEU A 127 2.80 0.74 -19.51
N GLU A 128 3.66 -0.12 -20.06
CA GLU A 128 4.15 -0.05 -21.45
C GLU A 128 2.99 -0.15 -22.45
N ARG A 129 2.01 -1.01 -22.17
CA ARG A 129 0.71 -1.07 -22.83
C ARG A 129 -0.40 -0.87 -21.79
N PRO A 130 -1.05 0.30 -21.73
CA PRO A 130 -2.25 0.52 -20.93
C PRO A 130 -3.41 -0.39 -21.37
N CYS A 131 -4.39 -0.62 -20.48
CA CYS A 131 -5.61 -1.32 -20.90
C CYS A 131 -6.49 -0.45 -21.80
N GLU A 132 -7.04 -1.04 -22.86
CA GLU A 132 -7.93 -0.34 -23.79
C GLU A 132 -9.35 -0.28 -23.17
N CYS A 133 -9.74 0.90 -22.68
CA CYS A 133 -11.01 1.16 -21.98
C CYS A 133 -11.94 2.08 -22.78
N HIS A 134 -12.88 1.54 -23.56
CA HIS A 134 -13.83 2.34 -24.33
C HIS A 134 -14.95 2.95 -23.45
N ALA A 135 -15.49 4.10 -23.87
CA ALA A 135 -16.68 4.69 -23.25
C ALA A 135 -17.91 3.76 -23.41
N GLY A 136 -18.84 3.82 -22.46
CA GLY A 136 -20.01 2.91 -22.39
C GLY A 136 -19.70 1.46 -21.99
N GLN A 137 -18.52 0.94 -22.34
CA GLN A 137 -18.12 -0.44 -22.02
C GLN A 137 -17.76 -0.60 -20.53
N LYS A 138 -18.33 -1.61 -19.89
CA LYS A 138 -18.05 -1.98 -18.48
C LYS A 138 -16.78 -2.82 -18.31
N LYS A 139 -16.16 -3.26 -19.41
CA LYS A 139 -14.97 -4.13 -19.45
C LYS A 139 -13.92 -3.46 -20.34
N CYS A 140 -12.67 -3.46 -19.90
CA CYS A 140 -11.51 -3.01 -20.67
C CYS A 140 -10.68 -4.20 -21.16
N THR A 141 -9.85 -3.98 -22.18
CA THR A 141 -8.96 -5.01 -22.72
C THR A 141 -7.54 -4.82 -22.17
N CYS A 142 -7.16 -5.64 -21.19
CA CYS A 142 -5.85 -5.58 -20.51
C CYS A 142 -4.86 -6.59 -21.09
N TYR A 143 -4.51 -6.47 -22.36
CA TYR A 143 -3.53 -7.38 -22.99
C TYR A 143 -2.09 -7.09 -22.58
N ARG A 144 -1.24 -8.12 -22.62
CA ARG A 144 0.22 -7.98 -22.50
C ARG A 144 0.80 -7.13 -23.65
N PRO A 145 1.97 -6.51 -23.48
CA PRO A 145 2.75 -6.00 -24.61
C PRO A 145 3.05 -7.13 -25.61
N GLY A 146 2.92 -6.87 -26.91
CA GLY A 146 3.22 -7.83 -27.99
C GLY A 146 2.26 -9.04 -28.15
N LYS A 147 1.47 -9.41 -27.14
CA LYS A 147 0.54 -10.57 -27.21
C LYS A 147 -0.95 -10.15 -27.21
N ARG A 148 -1.86 -11.14 -27.36
CA ARG A 148 -3.33 -11.01 -27.19
C ARG A 148 -3.86 -11.78 -25.97
N GLU A 149 -2.99 -12.06 -25.01
CA GLU A 149 -3.31 -12.66 -23.71
C GLU A 149 -3.56 -11.56 -22.65
N THR A 150 -4.43 -11.81 -21.67
CA THR A 150 -4.65 -10.88 -20.54
C THR A 150 -3.72 -11.21 -19.37
N TRP A 151 -3.12 -10.17 -18.77
CA TRP A 151 -2.32 -10.28 -17.53
C TRP A 151 -3.15 -10.04 -16.26
N LEU A 152 -4.40 -9.58 -16.42
CA LEU A 152 -5.33 -9.31 -15.33
C LEU A 152 -6.59 -10.18 -15.49
N PHE A 153 -6.99 -10.81 -14.40
CA PHE A 153 -8.30 -11.42 -14.22
C PHE A 153 -9.11 -10.61 -13.20
N SER A 154 -10.17 -9.95 -13.67
CA SER A 154 -11.03 -9.11 -12.84
C SER A 154 -12.34 -8.75 -13.54
N ARG A 155 -13.34 -8.31 -12.77
CA ARG A 155 -14.60 -7.72 -13.24
C ARG A 155 -14.44 -6.76 -14.43
N PHE A 156 -13.38 -5.95 -14.44
CA PHE A 156 -13.17 -4.90 -15.43
C PHE A 156 -12.17 -5.28 -16.54
N SER A 157 -11.69 -6.52 -16.59
CA SER A 157 -10.77 -7.03 -17.63
C SER A 157 -11.30 -8.29 -18.31
N THR A 158 -11.55 -9.35 -17.54
CA THR A 158 -12.18 -10.60 -18.01
C THR A 158 -13.70 -10.56 -17.90
N GLY A 159 -14.23 -9.83 -16.91
CA GLY A 159 -15.65 -9.82 -16.56
C GLY A 159 -15.91 -10.76 -15.38
N TRP A 160 -17.11 -11.32 -15.32
CA TRP A 160 -17.51 -12.31 -14.32
C TRP A 160 -17.38 -13.74 -14.86
N SER A 161 -16.25 -14.07 -15.49
CA SER A 161 -16.06 -15.35 -16.21
C SER A 161 -16.09 -16.61 -15.33
N CYS A 162 -15.99 -16.46 -14.00
CA CYS A 162 -16.08 -17.54 -13.02
C CYS A 162 -17.25 -17.35 -12.03
N GLY A 163 -18.26 -16.56 -12.41
CA GLY A 163 -19.38 -16.18 -11.54
C GLY A 163 -19.37 -14.71 -11.13
N LEU A 164 -20.57 -14.19 -10.81
CA LEU A 164 -20.76 -12.83 -10.28
C LEU A 164 -20.19 -12.75 -8.86
N HIS A 165 -19.21 -11.86 -8.63
CA HIS A 165 -18.52 -11.76 -7.35
C HIS A 165 -17.91 -13.09 -6.86
N ALA A 166 -17.37 -13.88 -7.79
CA ALA A 166 -16.73 -15.17 -7.52
C ALA A 166 -15.77 -15.13 -6.32
N ASP A 167 -15.95 -16.07 -5.38
CA ASP A 167 -15.16 -16.16 -4.15
C ASP A 167 -13.84 -16.94 -4.31
N TRP A 168 -13.13 -17.19 -3.20
CA TRP A 168 -11.87 -17.93 -3.23
C TRP A 168 -12.04 -19.37 -3.76
N THR A 169 -13.12 -20.06 -3.37
CA THR A 169 -13.41 -21.44 -3.79
C THR A 169 -13.77 -21.47 -5.27
N GLU A 170 -14.61 -20.53 -5.72
CA GLU A 170 -14.98 -20.40 -7.14
C GLU A 170 -13.78 -20.03 -8.03
N LEU A 171 -12.97 -19.05 -7.62
CA LEU A 171 -11.85 -18.55 -8.43
C LEU A 171 -10.68 -19.53 -8.53
N THR A 172 -10.31 -20.23 -7.44
CA THR A 172 -9.19 -21.17 -7.46
C THR A 172 -9.47 -22.36 -8.37
N ASN A 173 -10.70 -22.88 -8.36
CA ASN A 173 -11.12 -23.98 -9.23
C ASN A 173 -11.35 -23.55 -10.69
N CYS A 174 -11.84 -22.32 -10.95
CA CYS A 174 -12.19 -21.88 -12.30
C CYS A 174 -11.05 -21.19 -13.08
N VAL A 175 -10.28 -20.29 -12.46
CA VAL A 175 -9.38 -19.38 -13.17
C VAL A 175 -8.27 -20.10 -13.96
N PRO A 176 -7.58 -21.14 -13.43
CA PRO A 176 -6.54 -21.83 -14.18
C PRO A 176 -7.08 -22.46 -15.47
N SER A 177 -8.20 -23.19 -15.37
CA SER A 177 -8.87 -23.84 -16.51
C SER A 177 -9.29 -22.83 -17.57
N LEU A 178 -10.05 -21.80 -17.18
CA LEU A 178 -10.60 -20.80 -18.12
C LEU A 178 -9.53 -19.92 -18.77
N MET A 179 -8.40 -19.70 -18.11
CA MET A 179 -7.26 -19.01 -18.72
C MET A 179 -6.51 -19.91 -19.70
N ASN A 180 -6.36 -21.21 -19.41
CA ASN A 180 -5.60 -22.15 -20.25
C ASN A 180 -6.37 -22.54 -21.53
N MET A 181 -7.70 -22.72 -21.44
CA MET A 181 -8.59 -23.02 -22.60
C MET A 181 -8.60 -21.94 -23.70
N ARG A 182 -8.02 -20.76 -23.46
CA ARG A 182 -7.95 -19.65 -24.43
C ARG A 182 -6.68 -19.64 -25.28
N GLU A 183 -5.78 -20.60 -25.09
CA GLU A 183 -4.65 -20.83 -25.99
C GLU A 183 -4.93 -22.01 -26.94
N PRO A 184 -4.41 -21.98 -28.19
CA PRO A 184 -4.37 -23.19 -29.00
C PRO A 184 -3.49 -24.26 -28.30
N PRO A 185 -3.78 -25.56 -28.48
CA PRO A 185 -3.05 -26.63 -27.80
C PRO A 185 -1.57 -26.65 -28.21
N LYS A 186 -0.73 -26.03 -27.37
CA LYS A 186 0.73 -26.03 -27.50
C LYS A 186 1.32 -27.25 -26.80
N LYS A 187 2.58 -27.56 -27.13
CA LYS A 187 3.31 -28.75 -26.67
C LYS A 187 3.41 -28.81 -25.12
N PRO A 188 3.65 -30.00 -24.52
CA PRO A 188 3.64 -30.21 -23.05
C PRO A 188 4.73 -29.49 -22.22
N THR A 189 5.35 -28.44 -22.76
CA THR A 189 6.53 -27.75 -22.24
C THR A 189 6.25 -26.29 -21.88
N VAL A 190 4.98 -25.87 -21.79
CA VAL A 190 4.61 -24.53 -21.32
C VAL A 190 4.71 -24.50 -19.79
N PRO A 191 5.44 -23.56 -19.18
CA PRO A 191 5.56 -23.47 -17.73
C PRO A 191 4.21 -23.15 -17.08
N SER A 192 4.05 -23.57 -15.82
CA SER A 192 2.86 -23.24 -15.04
C SER A 192 2.71 -21.73 -14.89
N ARG A 193 1.49 -21.21 -15.15
CA ARG A 193 1.19 -19.78 -14.99
C ARG A 193 1.10 -19.42 -13.51
N ASN A 194 1.77 -18.33 -13.13
CA ASN A 194 1.67 -17.81 -11.77
C ASN A 194 0.39 -16.99 -11.60
N TYR A 195 -0.49 -17.40 -10.67
CA TYR A 195 -1.74 -16.69 -10.36
C TYR A 195 -1.61 -15.92 -9.05
N TYR A 196 -1.37 -14.61 -9.15
CA TYR A 196 -1.22 -13.73 -8.00
C TYR A 196 -2.58 -13.21 -7.53
N TYR A 197 -3.19 -13.96 -6.62
CA TYR A 197 -4.45 -13.59 -5.98
C TYR A 197 -4.30 -12.34 -5.12
N ILE A 198 -5.23 -11.40 -5.29
CA ILE A 198 -5.35 -10.17 -4.51
C ILE A 198 -6.79 -9.85 -4.13
N THR A 199 -6.98 -9.13 -3.02
CA THR A 199 -8.30 -8.65 -2.58
C THR A 199 -8.23 -7.28 -1.89
N ILE A 200 -9.39 -6.71 -1.56
CA ILE A 200 -9.52 -5.54 -0.68
C ILE A 200 -10.54 -5.88 0.41
N LEU A 201 -10.24 -5.53 1.66
CA LEU A 201 -11.11 -5.70 2.82
C LEU A 201 -11.59 -4.36 3.40
N ARG A 202 -12.51 -4.44 4.36
CA ARG A 202 -13.13 -3.29 5.04
C ARG A 202 -13.56 -3.68 6.46
N ASP A 203 -13.63 -2.71 7.38
CA ASP A 203 -14.26 -2.93 8.69
C ASP A 203 -15.66 -3.56 8.49
N PRO A 204 -15.99 -4.65 9.21
CA PRO A 204 -17.23 -5.38 8.99
C PRO A 204 -18.51 -4.56 9.18
N VAL A 205 -18.55 -3.63 10.14
CA VAL A 205 -19.75 -2.81 10.40
C VAL A 205 -19.98 -1.87 9.23
N TRP A 206 -18.94 -1.15 8.79
CA TRP A 206 -19.06 -0.23 7.65
C TRP A 206 -19.22 -0.96 6.31
N ARG A 207 -18.72 -2.20 6.18
CA ARG A 207 -18.99 -3.09 5.04
C ARG A 207 -20.47 -3.51 5.02
N TYR A 208 -20.98 -4.01 6.13
CA TYR A 208 -22.35 -4.52 6.30
C TYR A 208 -23.40 -3.42 6.08
N LEU A 209 -23.22 -2.26 6.71
CA LEU A 209 -24.09 -1.08 6.48
C LEU A 209 -24.05 -0.60 5.02
N SER A 210 -22.90 -0.71 4.36
CA SER A 210 -22.79 -0.42 2.92
C SER A 210 -23.47 -1.47 2.04
N GLU A 211 -23.65 -2.69 2.54
CA GLU A 211 -24.35 -3.79 1.87
C GLU A 211 -25.85 -3.63 2.02
N TRP A 212 -26.36 -3.48 3.25
CA TRP A 212 -27.77 -3.15 3.53
C TRP A 212 -28.25 -1.98 2.66
N ARG A 213 -27.57 -0.83 2.71
CA ARG A 213 -27.94 0.34 1.90
C ARG A 213 -27.89 0.07 0.40
N HIS A 214 -27.17 -0.94 -0.08
CA HIS A 214 -27.17 -1.35 -1.50
C HIS A 214 -28.37 -2.23 -1.82
N VAL A 215 -28.64 -3.21 -0.95
CA VAL A 215 -29.74 -4.18 -1.04
C VAL A 215 -31.10 -3.48 -0.98
N GLN A 216 -31.25 -2.50 -0.06
CA GLN A 216 -32.37 -1.57 0.05
C GLN A 216 -32.67 -0.78 -1.26
N ARG A 217 -31.76 -0.79 -2.25
CA ARG A 217 -31.90 -0.18 -3.58
C ARG A 217 -31.78 -1.21 -4.71
N GLY A 218 -32.33 -2.40 -4.52
CA GLY A 218 -32.46 -3.46 -5.54
C GLY A 218 -31.20 -4.30 -5.81
N ALA A 219 -30.15 -4.20 -4.99
CA ALA A 219 -28.94 -5.00 -5.21
C ALA A 219 -29.04 -6.39 -4.56
N THR A 220 -29.33 -7.43 -5.34
CA THR A 220 -29.45 -8.82 -4.87
C THR A 220 -28.18 -9.65 -5.03
N TRP A 221 -27.45 -9.45 -6.13
CA TRP A 221 -26.44 -10.39 -6.64
C TRP A 221 -26.95 -11.82 -6.92
N LYS A 222 -28.26 -12.00 -7.19
CA LYS A 222 -28.91 -13.32 -7.40
C LYS A 222 -28.46 -14.15 -8.63
N ALA A 223 -27.40 -13.69 -9.32
CA ALA A 223 -26.71 -14.40 -10.40
C ALA A 223 -25.27 -14.79 -10.03
N SER A 224 -24.95 -14.81 -8.72
CA SER A 224 -23.75 -15.44 -8.17
C SER A 224 -23.95 -16.95 -8.21
N LEU A 225 -22.92 -17.72 -8.60
CA LEU A 225 -23.07 -19.15 -8.84
C LEU A 225 -22.88 -19.97 -7.57
N HIS A 226 -22.07 -19.47 -6.63
CA HIS A 226 -21.74 -20.12 -5.36
C HIS A 226 -21.19 -21.54 -5.54
N VAL A 227 -20.38 -21.74 -6.59
CA VAL A 227 -19.88 -23.08 -6.95
C VAL A 227 -18.90 -23.60 -5.90
N CYS A 228 -19.22 -24.76 -5.35
CA CYS A 228 -18.37 -25.51 -4.44
C CYS A 228 -18.55 -27.01 -4.74
N ASP A 229 -17.47 -27.79 -4.68
CA ASP A 229 -17.41 -29.21 -5.08
C ASP A 229 -18.10 -29.50 -6.44
N GLY A 230 -17.89 -28.59 -7.41
CA GLY A 230 -18.39 -28.71 -8.79
C GLY A 230 -19.86 -28.35 -9.01
N ARG A 231 -20.62 -27.96 -7.98
CA ARG A 231 -22.04 -27.61 -8.08
C ARG A 231 -22.41 -26.28 -7.41
N SER A 232 -23.54 -25.71 -7.80
CA SER A 232 -24.22 -24.66 -7.04
C SER A 232 -25.01 -25.25 -5.85
N PRO A 233 -25.27 -24.46 -4.79
CA PRO A 233 -26.18 -24.84 -3.72
C PRO A 233 -27.64 -24.88 -4.21
N THR A 234 -28.44 -25.72 -3.56
CA THR A 234 -29.90 -25.74 -3.68
C THR A 234 -30.55 -24.62 -2.87
N LEU A 235 -31.84 -24.32 -3.13
CA LEU A 235 -32.61 -23.35 -2.35
C LEU A 235 -32.83 -23.77 -0.87
N ALA A 236 -32.59 -25.04 -0.53
CA ALA A 236 -32.61 -25.52 0.86
C ALA A 236 -31.27 -25.25 1.58
N GLU A 237 -30.15 -25.35 0.86
CA GLU A 237 -28.80 -25.01 1.36
C GLU A 237 -28.54 -23.49 1.38
N LEU A 238 -29.25 -22.71 0.54
CA LEU A 238 -29.13 -21.26 0.47
C LEU A 238 -30.49 -20.59 0.20
N PRO A 239 -31.31 -20.35 1.25
CA PRO A 239 -32.61 -19.66 1.11
C PRO A 239 -32.49 -18.16 0.81
N SER A 240 -33.56 -17.56 0.25
CA SER A 240 -33.62 -16.12 -0.08
C SER A 240 -34.25 -15.28 1.03
N CYS A 241 -33.57 -14.24 1.52
CA CYS A 241 -34.09 -13.30 2.54
C CYS A 241 -35.31 -12.47 2.10
N TYR A 242 -35.71 -12.56 0.83
CA TYR A 242 -36.81 -11.79 0.27
C TYR A 242 -37.66 -12.67 -0.66
N PRO A 243 -39.00 -12.49 -0.68
CA PRO A 243 -39.86 -13.03 -1.71
C PRO A 243 -39.72 -12.22 -3.02
N GLY A 244 -39.88 -12.87 -4.16
CA GLY A 244 -39.90 -12.19 -5.46
C GLY A 244 -38.52 -11.76 -5.97
N ASP A 245 -38.46 -10.58 -6.60
CA ASP A 245 -37.33 -10.20 -7.45
C ASP A 245 -36.11 -9.63 -6.71
N ASP A 246 -36.33 -8.76 -5.71
CA ASP A 246 -35.28 -8.17 -4.89
C ASP A 246 -35.78 -7.76 -3.48
N TRP A 247 -34.88 -7.18 -2.68
CA TRP A 247 -35.14 -6.75 -1.30
C TRP A 247 -35.13 -5.21 -1.15
N SER A 248 -35.62 -4.50 -2.17
CA SER A 248 -35.74 -3.04 -2.15
C SER A 248 -36.57 -2.55 -0.96
N GLY A 249 -36.19 -1.40 -0.40
CA GLY A 249 -36.90 -0.79 0.73
C GLY A 249 -36.62 -1.41 2.11
N CYS A 250 -36.00 -2.60 2.21
CA CYS A 250 -35.77 -3.31 3.48
C CYS A 250 -35.20 -2.42 4.59
N SER A 251 -35.73 -2.53 5.82
CA SER A 251 -35.16 -1.83 6.96
C SER A 251 -33.85 -2.49 7.41
N LEU A 252 -33.07 -1.77 8.23
CA LEU A 252 -31.85 -2.36 8.81
C LEU A 252 -32.19 -3.52 9.75
N LYS A 253 -33.36 -3.48 10.41
CA LYS A 253 -33.85 -4.55 11.28
C LYS A 253 -34.13 -5.82 10.46
N ASP A 254 -34.94 -5.74 9.42
CA ASP A 254 -35.26 -6.91 8.57
C ASP A 254 -34.00 -7.52 7.94
N PHE A 255 -33.06 -6.65 7.56
CA PHE A 255 -31.75 -7.06 7.04
C PHE A 255 -30.91 -7.83 8.06
N MET A 256 -30.98 -7.44 9.34
CA MET A 256 -30.25 -8.07 10.46
C MET A 256 -30.95 -9.31 11.03
N ASP A 257 -32.27 -9.40 10.88
CA ASP A 257 -33.08 -10.49 11.43
C ASP A 257 -33.17 -11.72 10.50
N CYS A 258 -32.84 -11.59 9.21
CA CYS A 258 -32.72 -12.75 8.31
C CYS A 258 -31.48 -13.60 8.64
N PRO A 259 -31.62 -14.87 9.09
CA PRO A 259 -30.47 -15.66 9.52
C PRO A 259 -29.57 -16.08 8.34
N TYR A 260 -30.17 -16.46 7.21
CA TYR A 260 -29.50 -16.83 5.96
C TYR A 260 -29.02 -15.63 5.12
N ASN A 261 -28.87 -14.44 5.72
CA ASN A 261 -28.35 -13.27 5.02
C ASN A 261 -26.86 -13.43 4.70
N LEU A 262 -26.53 -13.63 3.41
CA LEU A 262 -25.15 -13.72 2.91
C LEU A 262 -24.26 -12.51 3.22
N ALA A 263 -24.81 -11.39 3.69
CA ALA A 263 -24.03 -10.27 4.22
C ALA A 263 -23.34 -10.61 5.55
N ASN A 264 -23.87 -11.54 6.35
CA ASN A 264 -23.26 -12.03 7.59
C ASN A 264 -21.94 -12.76 7.26
N ASN A 265 -20.86 -12.42 7.98
CA ASN A 265 -19.52 -13.02 7.86
C ASN A 265 -18.99 -13.19 6.41
N ARG A 266 -19.35 -12.23 5.53
CA ARG A 266 -19.07 -12.32 4.08
C ARG A 266 -17.58 -12.39 3.74
N GLN A 267 -16.71 -11.65 4.45
CA GLN A 267 -15.27 -11.64 4.15
C GLN A 267 -14.61 -12.97 4.55
N VAL A 268 -15.04 -13.58 5.66
CA VAL A 268 -14.61 -14.95 6.02
C VAL A 268 -15.08 -15.95 4.96
N ARG A 269 -16.39 -16.02 4.71
CA ARG A 269 -16.95 -17.01 3.76
C ARG A 269 -16.35 -16.89 2.36
N MET A 270 -16.09 -15.66 1.88
CA MET A 270 -15.55 -15.45 0.53
C MET A 270 -14.02 -15.56 0.41
N LEU A 271 -13.29 -15.73 1.52
CA LEU A 271 -11.85 -15.98 1.52
C LEU A 271 -11.47 -17.39 1.95
N ALA A 272 -12.36 -18.10 2.63
CA ALA A 272 -12.20 -19.48 2.98
C ALA A 272 -12.31 -20.41 1.76
N ASP A 273 -11.65 -21.55 1.86
CA ASP A 273 -12.05 -22.78 1.19
C ASP A 273 -13.34 -23.31 1.84
N LEU A 274 -14.41 -23.42 1.07
CA LEU A 274 -15.72 -23.90 1.52
C LEU A 274 -15.83 -25.44 1.48
N SER A 275 -14.97 -26.14 0.73
CA SER A 275 -15.00 -27.61 0.66
C SER A 275 -14.68 -28.24 2.03
N LEU A 276 -13.79 -27.60 2.79
CA LEU A 276 -13.36 -27.99 4.15
C LEU A 276 -14.50 -28.15 5.16
N VAL A 277 -15.69 -27.62 4.87
CA VAL A 277 -16.86 -27.62 5.75
C VAL A 277 -18.11 -28.20 5.07
N GLY A 278 -17.96 -28.92 3.96
CA GLY A 278 -19.09 -29.49 3.21
C GLY A 278 -19.88 -28.44 2.40
N CYS A 279 -19.19 -27.41 1.88
CA CYS A 279 -19.79 -26.34 1.10
C CYS A 279 -20.93 -25.63 1.87
N TYR A 280 -22.11 -25.51 1.27
CA TYR A 280 -23.29 -24.86 1.82
C TYR A 280 -24.20 -25.82 2.63
N ASN A 281 -23.76 -27.05 2.90
CA ASN A 281 -24.48 -27.97 3.77
C ASN A 281 -24.17 -27.67 5.26
N ASP A 282 -24.99 -26.85 5.90
CA ASP A 282 -24.88 -26.52 7.32
C ASP A 282 -25.13 -27.73 8.26
N SER A 283 -25.62 -28.88 7.75
CA SER A 283 -25.83 -30.09 8.56
C SER A 283 -24.57 -30.96 8.75
N ALA A 284 -23.43 -30.58 8.16
CA ALA A 284 -22.22 -31.41 8.15
C ALA A 284 -21.42 -31.40 9.48
N MET A 285 -21.53 -30.34 10.28
CA MET A 285 -20.79 -30.12 11.53
C MET A 285 -21.45 -28.98 12.34
N SER A 286 -20.98 -28.69 13.56
CA SER A 286 -21.57 -27.63 14.38
C SER A 286 -21.26 -26.21 13.84
N GLU A 287 -22.11 -25.21 14.12
CA GLU A 287 -21.93 -23.85 13.58
C GLU A 287 -20.61 -23.20 14.03
N ASP A 288 -20.25 -23.27 15.31
CA ASP A 288 -19.01 -22.67 15.82
C ASP A 288 -17.75 -23.36 15.27
N GLU A 289 -17.79 -24.68 15.08
CA GLU A 289 -16.73 -25.48 14.45
C GLU A 289 -16.57 -25.11 12.97
N ARG A 290 -17.69 -25.07 12.23
CA ARG A 290 -17.77 -24.62 10.83
C ARG A 290 -17.15 -23.24 10.66
N TRP A 291 -17.53 -22.28 11.48
CA TRP A 291 -16.95 -20.94 11.41
C TRP A 291 -15.50 -20.84 11.90
N ALA A 292 -15.06 -21.67 12.84
CA ALA A 292 -13.66 -21.75 13.24
C ALA A 292 -12.76 -22.27 12.09
N VAL A 293 -13.18 -23.34 11.42
CA VAL A 293 -12.49 -23.88 10.23
C VAL A 293 -12.46 -22.83 9.11
N LEU A 294 -13.59 -22.17 8.84
CA LEU A 294 -13.68 -21.10 7.84
C LEU A 294 -12.79 -19.90 8.20
N LEU A 295 -12.70 -19.49 9.47
CA LEU A 295 -11.83 -18.38 9.89
C LEU A 295 -10.35 -18.70 9.65
N GLU A 296 -9.88 -19.87 10.06
CA GLU A 296 -8.46 -20.24 9.87
C GLU A 296 -8.13 -20.49 8.38
N SER A 297 -9.09 -21.01 7.61
CA SER A 297 -9.00 -21.09 6.15
C SER A 297 -8.86 -19.70 5.51
N ALA A 298 -9.75 -18.75 5.85
CA ALA A 298 -9.70 -17.38 5.37
C ALA A 298 -8.41 -16.64 5.78
N LYS A 299 -7.93 -16.81 7.03
CA LYS A 299 -6.66 -16.25 7.53
C LYS A 299 -5.46 -16.80 6.75
N ARG A 300 -5.42 -18.11 6.49
CA ARG A 300 -4.36 -18.79 5.74
C ARG A 300 -4.33 -18.29 4.29
N ASN A 301 -5.48 -18.27 3.64
CA ASN A 301 -5.63 -17.85 2.24
C ASN A 301 -5.26 -16.37 2.07
N LEU A 302 -5.75 -15.48 2.94
CA LEU A 302 -5.43 -14.05 2.93
C LEU A 302 -3.94 -13.77 3.19
N ARG A 303 -3.29 -14.55 4.08
CA ARG A 303 -1.85 -14.43 4.34
C ARG A 303 -1.02 -14.91 3.14
N GLY A 304 -1.46 -15.98 2.48
CA GLY A 304 -0.88 -16.55 1.26
C GLY A 304 -1.07 -15.72 0.00
N MET A 305 -2.09 -14.84 -0.07
CA MET A 305 -2.26 -13.90 -1.18
C MET A 305 -1.00 -13.05 -1.40
N ALA A 306 -0.74 -12.73 -2.67
CA ALA A 306 0.38 -11.88 -3.07
C ALA A 306 0.26 -10.48 -2.45
N PHE A 307 -0.95 -9.93 -2.44
CA PHE A 307 -1.26 -8.62 -1.87
C PHE A 307 -2.72 -8.56 -1.41
N PHE A 308 -3.00 -7.81 -0.34
CA PHE A 308 -4.35 -7.32 -0.06
C PHE A 308 -4.30 -5.89 0.46
N GLY A 309 -5.35 -5.13 0.18
CA GLY A 309 -5.53 -3.75 0.66
C GLY A 309 -6.68 -3.61 1.64
N LEU A 310 -6.74 -2.45 2.29
CA LEU A 310 -7.81 -2.09 3.24
C LEU A 310 -8.47 -0.78 2.81
N THR A 311 -9.81 -0.74 2.86
CA THR A 311 -10.61 0.40 2.41
C THR A 311 -10.28 1.70 3.17
N GLU A 312 -9.94 1.54 4.44
CA GLU A 312 -9.61 2.55 5.44
C GLU A 312 -8.22 3.19 5.25
N TYR A 313 -7.35 2.58 4.44
CA TYR A 313 -5.94 2.97 4.29
C TYR A 313 -5.53 3.05 2.82
N GLN A 314 -6.15 3.93 2.02
CA GLN A 314 -5.97 3.98 0.57
C GLN A 314 -4.51 4.24 0.12
N ARG A 315 -3.79 5.15 0.78
CA ARG A 315 -2.38 5.45 0.44
C ARG A 315 -1.41 4.32 0.82
N LYS A 316 -1.59 3.68 1.98
CA LYS A 316 -0.83 2.46 2.36
C LYS A 316 -1.13 1.28 1.42
N THR A 317 -2.39 1.17 0.99
CA THR A 317 -2.88 0.18 0.01
C THR A 317 -2.21 0.39 -1.36
N GLN A 318 -2.07 1.65 -1.81
CA GLN A 318 -1.30 1.99 -3.00
C GLN A 318 0.16 1.56 -2.86
N TYR A 319 0.84 2.01 -1.79
CA TYR A 319 2.25 1.73 -1.54
C TYR A 319 2.57 0.24 -1.55
N LEU A 320 1.82 -0.57 -0.80
CA LEU A 320 2.08 -2.01 -0.71
C LEU A 320 1.83 -2.72 -2.04
N PHE A 321 0.86 -2.29 -2.86
CA PHE A 321 0.69 -2.84 -4.21
C PHE A 321 1.88 -2.47 -5.11
N GLU A 322 2.31 -1.21 -5.09
CA GLU A 322 3.46 -0.71 -5.86
C GLU A 322 4.75 -1.47 -5.50
N LYS A 323 5.01 -1.70 -4.21
CA LYS A 323 6.15 -2.49 -3.74
C LYS A 323 6.02 -3.98 -4.08
N THR A 324 4.85 -4.58 -3.90
CA THR A 324 4.65 -6.02 -4.13
C THR A 324 4.95 -6.39 -5.59
N PHE A 325 4.35 -5.67 -6.55
CA PHE A 325 4.44 -6.02 -7.98
C PHE A 325 5.50 -5.23 -8.75
N ARG A 326 6.26 -4.35 -8.07
CA ARG A 326 7.20 -3.37 -8.67
C ARG A 326 6.55 -2.48 -9.75
N LEU A 327 5.25 -2.23 -9.60
CA LEU A 327 4.45 -1.36 -10.47
C LEU A 327 4.35 0.05 -9.84
N ALA A 328 3.89 1.02 -10.62
CA ALA A 328 3.60 2.38 -10.14
C ALA A 328 2.21 2.82 -10.60
N PHE A 329 1.46 3.53 -9.77
CA PHE A 329 0.25 4.21 -10.22
C PHE A 329 0.56 5.61 -10.76
N ILE A 330 -0.30 6.10 -11.67
CA ILE A 330 -0.16 7.38 -12.38
C ILE A 330 -0.63 8.53 -11.46
N ALA A 331 -1.82 8.40 -10.89
CA ALA A 331 -2.38 9.32 -9.90
C ALA A 331 -2.45 8.65 -8.50
N PRO A 332 -2.23 9.41 -7.41
CA PRO A 332 -2.34 8.89 -6.06
C PRO A 332 -3.78 8.48 -5.70
N PHE A 333 -3.93 7.45 -4.87
CA PHE A 333 -5.22 7.04 -4.34
C PHE A 333 -5.71 8.07 -3.30
N THR A 334 -7.00 8.44 -3.36
CA THR A 334 -7.63 9.40 -2.46
C THR A 334 -8.47 8.71 -1.39
N GLN A 335 -8.36 9.17 -0.14
CA GLN A 335 -9.09 8.61 1.00
C GLN A 335 -10.50 9.21 1.06
N LEU A 336 -11.53 8.40 0.75
CA LEU A 336 -12.93 8.85 0.67
C LEU A 336 -13.73 8.39 1.90
N ASN A 337 -13.60 9.12 3.01
CA ASN A 337 -14.28 8.79 4.27
C ASN A 337 -15.80 9.07 4.25
N GLY A 338 -16.25 10.01 3.40
CA GLY A 338 -17.67 10.29 3.15
C GLY A 338 -18.31 9.22 2.27
N THR A 339 -18.74 8.10 2.86
CA THR A 339 -19.39 6.99 2.15
C THR A 339 -20.87 6.88 2.52
N ARG A 340 -21.68 6.26 1.65
CA ARG A 340 -23.10 5.92 1.93
C ARG A 340 -23.33 4.96 3.13
N ALA A 341 -22.28 4.60 3.87
CA ALA A 341 -22.34 3.84 5.11
C ALA A 341 -22.00 4.72 6.32
N SER A 342 -21.00 5.61 6.21
CA SER A 342 -20.69 6.62 7.23
C SER A 342 -21.71 7.77 7.27
N SER A 343 -22.50 7.96 6.21
CA SER A 343 -23.72 8.78 6.22
C SER A 343 -24.94 8.06 6.84
N VAL A 344 -24.72 7.05 7.67
CA VAL A 344 -25.76 6.38 8.45
C VAL A 344 -25.34 6.51 9.90
N GLU A 345 -26.05 7.36 10.65
CA GLU A 345 -25.98 7.36 12.09
C GLU A 345 -26.64 6.07 12.60
N VAL A 346 -25.90 5.28 13.37
CA VAL A 346 -26.32 3.99 13.89
C VAL A 346 -26.00 3.95 15.37
N ALA A 347 -27.03 3.74 16.19
CA ALA A 347 -26.90 3.69 17.64
C ALA A 347 -25.88 2.61 18.09
N PRO A 348 -25.13 2.81 19.19
CA PRO A 348 -24.07 1.91 19.62
C PRO A 348 -24.51 0.44 19.77
N GLU A 349 -25.73 0.21 20.25
CA GLU A 349 -26.34 -1.11 20.44
C GLU A 349 -26.52 -1.82 19.09
N THR A 350 -27.00 -1.09 18.08
CA THR A 350 -27.16 -1.62 16.72
C THR A 350 -25.81 -1.89 16.07
N GLN A 351 -24.78 -1.04 16.31
CA GLN A 351 -23.42 -1.34 15.86
C GLN A 351 -22.88 -2.63 16.53
N GLN A 352 -23.13 -2.81 17.84
CA GLN A 352 -22.72 -4.01 18.57
C GLN A 352 -23.44 -5.27 18.06
N ARG A 353 -24.74 -5.18 17.76
CA ARG A 353 -25.50 -6.28 17.13
C ARG A 353 -24.97 -6.62 15.73
N ILE A 354 -24.55 -5.62 14.93
CA ILE A 354 -23.89 -5.86 13.64
C ILE A 354 -22.52 -6.54 13.85
N ARG A 355 -21.75 -6.18 14.89
CA ARG A 355 -20.50 -6.86 15.25
C ARG A 355 -20.74 -8.32 15.67
N GLN A 356 -21.82 -8.63 16.37
CA GLN A 356 -22.22 -10.01 16.69
C GLN A 356 -22.53 -10.82 15.43
N LEU A 357 -23.39 -10.31 14.55
CA LEU A 357 -23.74 -10.95 13.26
C LEU A 357 -22.53 -11.13 12.31
N ASN A 358 -21.46 -10.37 12.53
CA ASN A 358 -20.22 -10.41 11.76
C ASN A 358 -19.02 -10.80 12.63
N GLN A 359 -19.21 -11.59 13.70
CA GLN A 359 -18.14 -11.85 14.68
C GLN A 359 -16.88 -12.50 14.09
N TRP A 360 -17.04 -13.34 13.05
CA TRP A 360 -15.93 -14.00 12.37
C TRP A 360 -15.26 -13.04 11.38
N ASP A 361 -16.05 -12.21 10.69
CA ASP A 361 -15.57 -11.07 9.90
C ASP A 361 -14.73 -10.08 10.75
N VAL A 362 -15.11 -9.86 12.02
CA VAL A 362 -14.35 -9.02 12.97
C VAL A 362 -13.02 -9.68 13.35
N LYS A 363 -13.02 -10.96 13.75
CA LYS A 363 -11.79 -11.72 14.05
C LYS A 363 -10.83 -11.72 12.85
N LEU A 364 -11.35 -11.88 11.63
CA LEU A 364 -10.56 -11.81 10.39
C LEU A 364 -10.02 -10.40 10.12
N TYR A 365 -10.86 -9.36 10.24
CA TYR A 365 -10.45 -7.99 9.93
C TYR A 365 -9.40 -7.45 10.92
N GLU A 366 -9.46 -7.82 12.21
CA GLU A 366 -8.41 -7.46 13.17
C GLU A 366 -7.05 -8.08 12.81
N TYR A 367 -7.03 -9.38 12.47
CA TYR A 367 -5.85 -10.08 11.98
C TYR A 367 -5.32 -9.50 10.66
N ALA A 368 -6.22 -9.19 9.72
CA ALA A 368 -5.88 -8.59 8.43
C ALA A 368 -5.30 -7.18 8.59
N ARG A 369 -5.86 -6.35 9.48
CA ARG A 369 -5.36 -5.01 9.81
C ARG A 369 -3.96 -5.07 10.42
N ASP A 370 -3.74 -6.01 11.34
CA ASP A 370 -2.45 -6.20 12.00
C ASP A 370 -1.36 -6.61 10.98
N LEU A 371 -1.63 -7.65 10.19
CA LEU A 371 -0.76 -8.13 9.11
C LEU A 371 -0.46 -7.04 8.07
N PHE A 372 -1.46 -6.25 7.68
CA PHE A 372 -1.31 -5.18 6.70
C PHE A 372 -0.44 -4.03 7.21
N LEU A 373 -0.62 -3.60 8.46
CA LEU A 373 0.15 -2.51 9.04
C LEU A 373 1.59 -2.94 9.36
N GLN A 374 1.82 -4.17 9.81
CA GLN A 374 3.16 -4.75 9.93
C GLN A 374 3.87 -4.87 8.55
N ARG A 375 3.17 -5.37 7.51
CA ARG A 375 3.68 -5.39 6.12
C ARG A 375 4.11 -3.99 5.66
N PHE A 376 3.31 -2.96 5.94
CA PHE A 376 3.65 -1.57 5.61
C PHE A 376 4.86 -1.07 6.42
N GLN A 377 4.92 -1.31 7.73
CA GLN A 377 6.07 -0.95 8.56
C GLN A 377 7.38 -1.55 8.05
N VAL A 378 7.41 -2.87 7.81
CA VAL A 378 8.61 -3.59 7.35
C VAL A 378 9.06 -3.07 5.98
N ALA A 379 8.15 -2.94 5.01
CA ALA A 379 8.50 -2.43 3.68
C ALA A 379 9.04 -0.98 3.73
N ARG A 380 8.46 -0.11 4.58
CA ARG A 380 8.94 1.26 4.80
C ARG A 380 10.31 1.30 5.50
N GLN A 381 10.56 0.43 6.47
CA GLN A 381 11.86 0.30 7.14
C GLN A 381 12.94 -0.18 6.17
N GLN A 382 12.66 -1.22 5.38
CA GLN A 382 13.57 -1.75 4.34
C GLN A 382 13.92 -0.69 3.29
N GLU A 383 12.92 0.06 2.79
CA GLU A 383 13.15 1.17 1.85
C GLU A 383 14.05 2.26 2.46
N ARG A 384 13.79 2.67 3.71
CA ARG A 384 14.63 3.64 4.42
C ARG A 384 16.06 3.13 4.65
N ARG A 385 16.25 1.85 4.96
CA ARG A 385 17.57 1.22 5.10
C ARG A 385 18.33 1.27 3.77
N GLN A 386 17.74 0.79 2.67
CA GLN A 386 18.34 0.84 1.33
C GLN A 386 18.67 2.27 0.88
N ALA A 387 17.83 3.26 1.23
CA ALA A 387 18.08 4.66 0.93
C ALA A 387 19.25 5.24 1.75
N ARG A 388 19.40 4.84 3.03
CA ARG A 388 20.57 5.19 3.86
C ARG A 388 21.85 4.59 3.30
N GLU A 389 21.84 3.29 2.96
CA GLU A 389 22.98 2.55 2.39
C GLU A 389 23.45 3.18 1.06
N LYS A 390 22.54 3.48 0.13
CA LYS A 390 22.85 4.16 -1.14
C LYS A 390 23.51 5.53 -0.91
N ARG A 391 22.97 6.35 -0.01
CA ARG A 391 23.55 7.66 0.36
C ARG A 391 24.95 7.52 1.00
N GLN A 392 25.20 6.46 1.78
CA GLN A 392 26.53 6.18 2.33
C GLN A 392 27.52 5.76 1.22
N GLN A 393 27.12 4.88 0.32
CA GLN A 393 27.95 4.47 -0.83
C GLN A 393 28.30 5.65 -1.74
N GLU A 394 27.34 6.53 -2.01
CA GLU A 394 27.55 7.77 -2.78
C GLU A 394 28.54 8.71 -2.07
N ARG A 395 28.39 8.93 -0.76
CA ARG A 395 29.34 9.70 0.06
C ARG A 395 30.75 9.08 0.05
N ARG A 396 30.87 7.74 0.09
CA ARG A 396 32.16 7.03 -0.05
C ARG A 396 32.78 7.28 -1.44
N ARG A 397 32.01 7.15 -2.52
CA ARG A 397 32.45 7.43 -3.91
C ARG A 397 32.92 8.87 -4.12
N LEU A 398 32.19 9.85 -3.56
CA LEU A 398 32.57 11.27 -3.63
C LEU A 398 33.85 11.57 -2.85
N ARG A 399 34.00 11.01 -1.63
CA ARG A 399 35.26 11.11 -0.86
C ARG A 399 36.44 10.48 -1.61
N GLY A 400 36.26 9.32 -2.24
CA GLY A 400 37.29 8.68 -3.06
C GLY A 400 37.75 9.56 -4.24
N ARG A 401 36.81 10.21 -4.94
CA ARG A 401 37.15 11.17 -6.01
C ARG A 401 37.96 12.36 -5.48
N LEU A 402 37.54 13.02 -4.40
CA LEU A 402 38.32 14.14 -3.83
C LEU A 402 39.69 13.71 -3.29
N GLY A 403 39.82 12.48 -2.78
CA GLY A 403 41.12 11.91 -2.40
C GLY A 403 42.06 11.80 -3.59
N SER A 404 41.56 11.26 -4.71
CA SER A 404 42.31 11.16 -5.96
C SER A 404 42.73 12.52 -6.52
N THR A 405 41.88 13.55 -6.43
CA THR A 405 42.23 14.92 -6.89
C THR A 405 43.29 15.60 -6.02
N ARG A 406 43.37 15.28 -4.72
CA ARG A 406 44.36 15.90 -3.81
C ARG A 406 45.79 15.41 -4.01
N LEU A 407 46.02 14.30 -4.69
CA LEU A 407 47.37 13.84 -5.07
C LEU A 407 48.01 14.67 -6.20
N GLY A 408 47.26 15.56 -6.86
CA GLY A 408 47.75 16.41 -7.94
C GLY A 408 48.21 17.82 -7.55
N ILE A 409 47.99 18.28 -6.31
CA ILE A 409 48.31 19.66 -5.89
C ILE A 409 49.33 19.64 -4.75
N ARG A 410 50.61 19.81 -5.10
CA ARG A 410 51.72 20.03 -4.18
C ARG A 410 51.63 21.45 -3.61
N TRP A 411 50.99 21.61 -2.45
CA TRP A 411 51.05 22.86 -1.70
C TRP A 411 52.51 23.18 -1.35
N PRO A 412 53.02 24.39 -1.62
CA PRO A 412 54.33 24.79 -1.13
C PRO A 412 54.35 24.79 0.40
N VAL A 413 55.35 24.17 1.00
CA VAL A 413 55.58 24.29 2.44
C VAL A 413 56.02 25.72 2.72
N ALA A 414 55.12 26.55 3.26
CA ALA A 414 55.45 27.88 3.71
C ALA A 414 56.47 27.79 4.86
N MET A 415 57.69 28.23 4.58
CA MET A 415 58.80 28.18 5.54
C MET A 415 58.58 29.26 6.61
N TRP A 416 58.31 28.87 7.85
CA TRP A 416 58.20 29.81 8.97
C TRP A 416 59.59 30.31 9.37
N PRO A 417 59.79 31.63 9.58
CA PRO A 417 61.05 32.16 10.10
C PRO A 417 61.39 31.60 11.49
N SER A 418 62.68 31.42 11.75
CA SER A 418 63.20 30.84 13.00
C SER A 418 63.85 31.92 13.88
N ASP A 419 63.07 32.58 14.72
CA ASP A 419 63.61 33.42 15.80
C ASP A 419 63.84 32.59 17.07
N LYS A 420 65.07 32.62 17.58
CA LYS A 420 65.47 32.03 18.87
C LYS A 420 65.67 33.14 19.91
N PRO A 421 65.21 32.91 21.15
CA PRO A 421 66.00 33.30 22.32
C PRO A 421 66.87 32.15 22.84
N GLN A 422 67.80 32.47 23.74
CA GLN A 422 68.85 31.57 24.22
C GLN A 422 68.65 31.19 25.71
N TRP A 423 69.23 30.06 26.12
CA TRP A 423 69.07 29.43 27.44
C TRP A 423 69.66 30.22 28.61
N THR A 424 69.19 29.90 29.82
CA THR A 424 70.02 29.93 31.05
C THR A 424 69.53 28.87 32.05
N GLU A 425 70.43 28.33 32.88
CA GLU A 425 70.24 27.16 33.75
C GLU A 425 69.53 27.47 35.09
N THR A 426 68.94 26.46 35.75
CA THR A 426 69.40 26.02 37.10
C THR A 426 68.76 24.71 37.63
N GLN A 427 69.59 23.67 37.78
CA GLN A 427 69.75 22.72 38.91
C GLN A 427 68.60 21.85 39.53
N ALA A 428 69.08 20.72 40.09
CA ALA A 428 68.45 19.75 41.03
C ALA A 428 67.33 18.82 40.50
N GLY A 429 67.35 17.50 40.78
CA GLY A 429 68.38 16.67 41.42
C GLY A 429 67.98 15.18 41.55
N GLU A 430 68.98 14.29 41.69
CA GLU A 430 68.96 12.88 42.19
C GLU A 430 67.96 11.86 41.55
N ALA A 431 68.42 10.80 40.87
CA ALA A 431 68.84 9.48 41.42
C ALA A 431 67.66 8.63 41.98
N ILE A 432 67.53 7.33 41.72
CA ILE A 432 68.51 6.22 41.90
C ILE A 432 68.40 5.14 40.78
N THR A 433 69.44 4.34 40.60
CA THR A 433 69.61 3.27 39.58
C THR A 433 69.62 1.85 40.19
N THR A 434 69.21 0.82 39.43
CA THR A 434 69.76 -0.57 39.30
C THR A 434 68.69 -1.49 38.67
N HIS A 435 68.88 -2.19 37.54
CA HIS A 435 69.85 -3.25 37.14
C HIS A 435 69.53 -4.67 37.67
N LEU A 436 69.18 -5.59 36.76
CA LEU A 436 70.01 -6.78 36.39
C LEU A 436 69.45 -7.52 35.14
N ARG A 437 70.06 -8.65 34.73
CA ARG A 437 69.99 -9.26 33.37
C ARG A 437 69.53 -10.76 33.38
N PRO A 438 69.47 -11.50 32.24
CA PRO A 438 68.63 -12.70 32.06
C PRO A 438 69.40 -14.04 32.25
N PRO A 439 68.84 -15.18 31.79
CA PRO A 439 69.40 -15.78 30.57
C PRO A 439 68.37 -16.43 29.60
N SER A 440 68.87 -16.87 28.43
CA SER A 440 68.28 -17.88 27.52
C SER A 440 69.15 -19.17 27.58
N PRO A 441 68.84 -20.32 26.90
CA PRO A 441 69.08 -20.45 25.45
C PRO A 441 68.21 -21.46 24.64
N GLU A 442 68.26 -21.34 23.30
CA GLU A 442 68.13 -22.41 22.26
C GLU A 442 66.82 -23.25 22.17
N MET A 443 66.49 -23.97 21.08
CA MET A 443 67.28 -24.50 19.95
C MET A 443 66.43 -24.75 18.66
N LYS A 444 66.99 -24.47 17.45
CA LYS A 444 66.86 -25.10 16.08
C LYS A 444 65.50 -25.67 15.58
N GLN A 445 65.15 -25.83 14.28
CA GLN A 445 65.61 -25.52 12.89
C GLN A 445 64.38 -25.88 11.96
N GLU A 446 64.16 -25.52 10.69
CA GLU A 446 64.83 -24.75 9.61
C GLU A 446 63.73 -23.84 8.91
N ARG A 447 63.68 -23.29 7.67
CA ARG A 447 64.24 -23.51 6.30
C ARG A 447 63.65 -24.74 5.55
N GLU A 448 63.38 -24.75 4.23
CA GLU A 448 63.21 -23.70 3.19
C GLU A 448 61.68 -23.43 2.96
N GLY A 449 61.11 -22.80 1.92
CA GLY A 449 61.55 -22.22 0.62
C GLY A 449 60.41 -21.38 -0.01
N GLY A 450 60.20 -21.35 -1.34
CA GLY A 450 59.06 -20.61 -1.92
C GLY A 450 58.81 -20.68 -3.44
N ALA A 451 57.64 -20.17 -3.86
CA ALA A 451 57.23 -19.85 -5.23
C ALA A 451 56.04 -18.85 -5.20
N ALA A 452 55.83 -18.05 -6.26
CA ALA A 452 54.73 -17.08 -6.34
C ALA A 452 53.72 -17.46 -7.44
N VAL A 453 52.43 -17.38 -7.13
CA VAL A 453 51.31 -17.51 -8.09
C VAL A 453 50.18 -16.56 -7.65
N GLU A 454 49.61 -15.79 -8.59
CA GLU A 454 48.42 -14.97 -8.36
C GLU A 454 47.15 -15.81 -8.58
N ALA A 455 46.22 -15.82 -7.62
CA ALA A 455 44.83 -16.22 -7.84
C ALA A 455 43.86 -15.63 -6.79
N GLU A 456 42.66 -15.32 -7.29
CA GLU A 456 41.42 -14.88 -6.65
C GLU A 456 41.27 -15.08 -5.11
N VAL A 457 41.17 -13.96 -4.37
CA VAL A 457 40.64 -13.98 -3.00
C VAL A 457 39.11 -14.15 -3.03
N GLN A 458 38.65 -15.34 -2.68
CA GLN A 458 37.24 -15.57 -2.34
C GLN A 458 36.88 -14.80 -1.07
N LEU A 459 35.78 -14.05 -1.10
CA LEU A 459 35.23 -13.37 0.07
C LEU A 459 34.40 -14.36 0.91
N PRO A 460 34.73 -14.61 2.19
CA PRO A 460 33.90 -15.45 3.06
C PRO A 460 32.53 -14.82 3.34
N GLU A 461 31.55 -15.65 3.67
CA GLU A 461 30.25 -15.20 4.16
C GLU A 461 30.39 -14.61 5.58
N TRP A 462 29.93 -13.38 5.76
CA TRP A 462 29.78 -12.73 7.07
C TRP A 462 28.30 -12.38 7.26
N TRP A 463 27.54 -13.33 7.82
CA TRP A 463 26.09 -13.18 8.07
C TRP A 463 25.67 -13.32 9.53
N ASP A 464 26.58 -13.72 10.42
CA ASP A 464 26.37 -13.77 11.87
C ASP A 464 27.13 -12.65 12.58
N LEU A 465 26.65 -12.29 13.79
CA LEU A 465 27.16 -11.23 14.69
C LEU A 465 26.84 -9.76 14.30
N GLU A 466 25.59 -9.32 14.48
CA GLU A 466 25.32 -7.97 15.01
C GLU A 466 23.94 -7.82 15.75
N GLU A 467 23.48 -8.87 16.44
CA GLU A 467 22.27 -8.81 17.29
C GLU A 467 22.54 -8.18 18.68
N ASN A 468 22.99 -6.92 18.78
CA ASN A 468 22.90 -6.20 20.08
C ASN A 468 23.00 -4.64 20.05
N SER A 469 22.31 -3.93 19.14
CA SER A 469 22.34 -2.44 19.18
C SER A 469 21.08 -1.69 18.69
N THR A 470 19.92 -2.35 18.59
CA THR A 470 18.69 -1.76 18.02
C THR A 470 17.58 -1.51 19.03
N MET A 471 17.82 -1.75 20.32
CA MET A 471 16.81 -1.71 21.38
C MET A 471 16.69 -0.35 22.10
N GLU A 472 17.80 0.37 22.26
CA GLU A 472 17.88 1.50 23.21
C GLU A 472 17.42 2.86 22.61
N ASP A 473 17.52 3.02 21.29
CA ASP A 473 17.23 4.28 20.56
C ASP A 473 15.71 4.54 20.36
N TYR A 474 14.85 4.02 21.25
CA TYR A 474 13.38 4.07 21.11
C TYR A 474 12.57 4.18 22.42
N MET A 475 13.18 4.50 23.56
CA MET A 475 12.45 4.72 24.83
C MET A 475 12.26 6.20 25.23
N ASP A 476 13.13 7.10 24.80
CA ASP A 476 13.00 8.54 25.08
C ASP A 476 11.97 9.20 24.14
N ASN A 477 10.70 9.21 24.55
CA ASN A 477 9.70 10.29 24.37
C ASN A 477 8.32 9.83 24.90
N VAL A 478 8.23 9.41 26.17
CA VAL A 478 6.98 8.94 26.81
C VAL A 478 6.68 9.69 28.12
N GLU A 479 6.63 11.02 28.06
CA GLU A 479 5.91 11.84 29.04
C GLU A 479 5.11 12.95 28.34
N GLN A 480 3.98 13.33 28.95
CA GLN A 480 2.94 14.24 28.44
C GLN A 480 2.23 13.68 27.18
N TRP A 481 0.91 13.49 27.13
CA TRP A 481 -0.18 14.08 27.92
C TRP A 481 -1.18 13.01 28.40
N ARG A 482 -1.94 13.33 29.45
CA ARG A 482 -3.14 12.57 29.87
C ARG A 482 -4.39 13.13 29.19
#